data_AF-A0A2E3R0V5-F1
#
_entry.id   AF-A0A2E3R0V5-F1
#
_cell.length_a   1.000
_cell.length_b   1.000
_cell.length_c   1.000
_cell.angle_alpha   90.00
_cell.angle_beta   90.00
_cell.angle_gamma   90.00
#
_symmetry.space_group_name_H-M   'P 1'
#
loop_
_entity.id
_entity.type
_entity.pdbx_description
1 polymer ?
#
loop_
_entity_poly.entity_id
_entity_poly.type
_entity_poly.pdbx_seq_one_letter_code
_entity_poly.pdbx_strand_id
1 'polypeptide(L)'
;MLPDWVPNVHPLVVHFPIALLLVAALVDAIALAVRKTHPWVQTSAVGLYALGALGAAAAFLTGRDASDEVDLPAQALTTLNAHADWALYLVWFAGLYALVRVVALRYDRERRLAVHLPLAALGLVGLFLVQQTAERGGQMVYQYGVAVAAASGGDHAGMEGMDRSAPAPPDTSVAARLDVLAGAPAQGSAFTVTAGQPTLALLPDTLGDLEVRATLDLSGFTGTAALVHHVQDAQTYDFLALDRPASGDVTLRQGRVEGGDETTLDSGTAALDGTAEVKAYAVGTHFRGYLGGEQLTHPHADAAPPGRVGLRLDGRGTVRVLALATTPVE
;
A
#
# COMPACT_ATOMS: atom_id res chain seq x y z
N MET A 1 1.71 -25.18 -8.86
CA MET A 1 2.91 -24.33 -8.91
C MET A 1 2.71 -23.35 -10.05
N LEU A 2 2.84 -22.05 -9.78
CA LEU A 2 2.82 -21.04 -10.84
C LEU A 2 4.14 -21.09 -11.62
N PRO A 3 4.16 -20.70 -12.90
CA PRO A 3 5.41 -20.51 -13.62
C PRO A 3 6.26 -19.42 -12.95
N ASP A 4 7.59 -19.55 -13.00
CA ASP A 4 8.53 -18.63 -12.33
C ASP A 4 8.42 -17.15 -12.77
N TRP A 5 7.80 -16.90 -13.93
CA TRP A 5 7.55 -15.55 -14.46
C TRP A 5 6.20 -14.94 -14.01
N VAL A 6 5.36 -15.71 -13.31
CA VAL A 6 4.10 -15.21 -12.71
C VAL A 6 4.33 -15.03 -11.22
N PRO A 7 4.60 -13.80 -10.74
CA PRO A 7 4.92 -13.58 -9.34
C PRO A 7 3.76 -13.93 -8.40
N ASN A 8 2.52 -13.71 -8.85
CA ASN A 8 1.32 -14.07 -8.10
C ASN A 8 0.12 -14.26 -9.05
N VAL A 9 -0.97 -14.83 -8.55
CA VAL A 9 -2.16 -15.15 -9.35
C VAL A 9 -2.99 -13.91 -9.74
N HIS A 10 -2.82 -12.78 -9.07
CA HIS A 10 -3.73 -11.64 -9.18
C HIS A 10 -3.85 -11.10 -10.61
N PRO A 11 -2.75 -10.82 -11.36
CA PRO A 11 -2.83 -10.40 -12.75
C PRO A 11 -3.56 -11.37 -13.68
N LEU A 12 -3.63 -12.66 -13.35
CA LEU A 12 -4.41 -13.63 -14.12
C LEU A 12 -5.91 -13.49 -13.81
N VAL A 13 -6.25 -13.33 -12.53
CA VAL A 13 -7.63 -13.31 -12.04
C VAL A 13 -8.36 -12.01 -12.41
N VAL A 14 -7.68 -10.86 -12.50
CA VAL A 14 -8.34 -9.56 -12.81
C VAL A 14 -9.07 -9.53 -14.16
N HIS A 15 -8.71 -10.40 -15.11
CA HIS A 15 -9.36 -10.46 -16.42
C HIS A 15 -10.83 -10.89 -16.32
N PHE A 16 -11.18 -11.74 -15.35
CA PHE A 16 -12.53 -12.25 -15.20
C PHE A 16 -13.55 -11.18 -14.84
N PRO A 17 -13.43 -10.40 -13.74
CA PRO A 17 -14.39 -9.34 -13.45
C PRO A 17 -14.45 -8.28 -14.55
N ILE A 18 -13.31 -7.90 -15.15
CA ILE A 18 -13.28 -6.91 -16.23
C ILE A 18 -14.13 -7.39 -17.41
N ALA A 19 -13.85 -8.59 -17.93
CA ALA A 19 -14.58 -9.14 -19.07
C ALA A 19 -16.05 -9.40 -18.75
N LEU A 20 -16.35 -10.02 -17.60
CA LEU A 20 -17.71 -10.40 -17.22
C LEU A 20 -18.60 -9.17 -17.01
N LEU A 21 -18.13 -8.13 -16.34
CA LEU A 21 -18.93 -6.92 -16.08
C LEU A 21 -19.14 -6.09 -17.35
N LEU A 22 -18.13 -5.99 -18.22
CA LEU A 22 -18.27 -5.34 -19.53
C LEU A 22 -19.28 -6.07 -20.42
N VAL A 23 -19.15 -7.39 -20.52
CA VAL A 23 -20.09 -8.21 -21.31
C VAL A 23 -21.48 -8.21 -20.68
N ALA A 24 -21.60 -8.23 -19.35
CA ALA A 24 -22.88 -8.11 -18.67
C ALA A 24 -23.61 -6.82 -19.05
N ALA A 25 -22.92 -5.67 -19.03
CA ALA A 25 -23.50 -4.39 -19.40
C ALA A 25 -23.92 -4.35 -20.89
N LEU A 26 -23.12 -4.92 -21.79
CA LEU A 26 -23.47 -5.03 -23.20
C LEU A 26 -24.70 -5.91 -23.41
N VAL A 27 -24.74 -7.09 -22.81
CA VAL A 27 -25.87 -8.02 -22.90
C VAL A 27 -27.13 -7.41 -22.27
N ASP A 28 -26.98 -6.63 -21.20
CA ASP A 28 -28.09 -5.93 -20.55
C ASP A 28 -28.66 -4.79 -21.41
N ALA A 29 -27.79 -4.06 -22.12
CA ALA A 29 -28.22 -3.07 -23.11
C ALA A 29 -28.97 -3.74 -24.27
N ILE A 30 -28.50 -4.89 -24.75
CA ILE A 30 -29.22 -5.70 -25.75
C ILE A 30 -30.57 -6.17 -25.17
N ALA A 31 -30.61 -6.60 -23.91
CA ALA A 31 -31.82 -7.06 -23.24
C ALA A 31 -32.90 -5.97 -23.22
N LEU A 32 -32.55 -4.69 -23.06
CA LEU A 32 -33.51 -3.58 -23.16
C LEU A 32 -34.21 -3.52 -24.54
N ALA A 33 -33.47 -3.79 -25.62
CA ALA A 33 -33.99 -3.77 -26.98
C ALA A 33 -34.86 -5.01 -27.29
N VAL A 34 -34.47 -6.19 -26.81
CA VAL A 34 -35.14 -7.47 -27.12
C VAL A 34 -36.05 -7.99 -26.02
N ARG A 35 -36.31 -7.21 -24.96
CA ARG A 35 -37.09 -7.61 -23.77
C ARG A 35 -38.44 -8.28 -24.04
N LYS A 36 -39.10 -7.94 -25.16
CA LYS A 36 -40.42 -8.50 -25.53
C LYS A 36 -40.32 -9.84 -26.24
N THR A 37 -39.25 -10.08 -26.99
CA THR A 37 -39.06 -11.25 -27.87
C THR A 37 -38.14 -12.30 -27.26
N HIS A 38 -37.11 -11.88 -26.51
CA HIS A 38 -36.07 -12.74 -25.96
C HIS A 38 -35.79 -12.43 -24.48
N PRO A 39 -36.71 -12.78 -23.55
CA PRO A 39 -36.54 -12.48 -22.12
C PRO A 39 -35.35 -13.20 -21.47
N TRP A 40 -34.87 -14.30 -22.06
CA TRP A 40 -33.70 -15.05 -21.56
C TRP A 40 -32.39 -14.24 -21.63
N VAL A 41 -32.32 -13.21 -22.48
CA VAL A 41 -31.14 -12.32 -22.59
C VAL A 41 -30.96 -11.52 -21.30
N GLN A 42 -32.06 -11.09 -20.68
CA GLN A 42 -32.04 -10.43 -19.37
C GLN A 42 -31.51 -11.37 -18.28
N THR A 43 -32.01 -12.62 -18.22
CA THR A 43 -31.52 -13.63 -17.28
C THR A 43 -30.02 -13.88 -17.45
N SER A 44 -29.54 -13.87 -18.69
CA SER A 44 -28.12 -14.03 -19.01
C SER A 44 -27.30 -12.84 -18.51
N ALA A 45 -27.76 -11.60 -18.71
CA ALA A 45 -27.12 -10.41 -18.17
C ALA A 45 -27.01 -10.45 -16.63
N VAL A 46 -28.09 -10.81 -15.93
CA VAL A 46 -28.10 -10.94 -14.47
C VAL A 46 -27.11 -12.02 -14.00
N GLY A 47 -27.05 -13.16 -14.69
CA GLY A 47 -26.06 -14.20 -14.42
C GLY A 47 -24.62 -13.73 -14.61
N LEU A 48 -24.35 -12.96 -15.66
CA LEU A 48 -23.03 -12.37 -15.91
C LEU A 48 -22.64 -11.35 -14.85
N TYR A 49 -23.56 -10.50 -14.39
CA TYR A 49 -23.31 -9.58 -13.28
C TYR A 49 -22.98 -10.34 -11.99
N ALA A 50 -23.70 -11.43 -11.69
CA ALA A 50 -23.41 -12.26 -10.52
C ALA A 50 -22.04 -12.93 -10.60
N LEU A 51 -21.68 -13.50 -11.75
CA LEU A 51 -20.35 -14.08 -11.96
C LEU A 51 -19.25 -13.01 -11.93
N GLY A 52 -19.51 -11.83 -12.49
CA GLY A 52 -18.60 -10.69 -12.44
C GLY A 52 -18.36 -10.20 -11.02
N ALA A 53 -19.39 -10.16 -10.18
CA ALA A 53 -19.28 -9.83 -8.75
C ALA A 53 -18.43 -10.87 -7.99
N LEU A 54 -18.63 -12.16 -8.25
CA LEU A 54 -17.79 -13.22 -7.68
C LEU A 54 -16.33 -13.10 -8.16
N GLY A 55 -16.13 -12.80 -9.45
CA GLY A 55 -14.81 -12.54 -10.02
C GLY A 55 -14.13 -11.32 -9.39
N ALA A 56 -14.89 -10.26 -9.08
CA ALA A 56 -14.35 -9.06 -8.43
C ALA A 56 -13.91 -9.38 -7.00
N ALA A 57 -14.69 -10.15 -6.26
CA ALA A 57 -14.32 -10.61 -4.93
C ALA A 57 -13.05 -11.49 -4.96
N ALA A 58 -12.95 -12.43 -5.90
CA ALA A 58 -11.76 -13.26 -6.08
C ALA A 58 -10.53 -12.43 -6.46
N ALA A 59 -10.67 -11.46 -7.35
CA ALA A 59 -9.60 -10.53 -7.73
C ALA A 59 -9.14 -9.69 -6.54
N PHE A 60 -10.07 -9.20 -5.71
CA PHE A 60 -9.75 -8.42 -4.51
C PHE A 60 -8.96 -9.25 -3.49
N LEU A 61 -9.41 -10.47 -3.18
CA LEU A 61 -8.72 -11.35 -2.23
C LEU A 61 -7.31 -11.68 -2.70
N THR A 62 -7.17 -12.10 -3.96
CA THR A 62 -5.85 -12.41 -4.53
C THR A 62 -4.93 -11.19 -4.64
N GLY A 63 -5.48 -9.98 -4.78
CA GLY A 63 -4.72 -8.73 -4.81
C GLY A 63 -4.22 -8.33 -3.42
N ARG A 64 -5.02 -8.58 -2.37
CA ARG A 64 -4.61 -8.37 -0.98
C ARG A 64 -3.41 -9.27 -0.64
N ASP A 65 -3.51 -10.57 -0.94
CA ASP A 65 -2.41 -11.51 -0.73
C ASP A 65 -1.13 -11.07 -1.47
N ALA A 66 -1.27 -10.67 -2.74
CA ALA A 66 -0.14 -10.18 -3.54
C ALA A 66 0.50 -8.89 -2.99
N SER A 67 -0.26 -8.05 -2.29
CA SER A 67 0.24 -6.77 -1.76
C SER A 67 1.11 -6.90 -0.51
N ASP A 68 1.06 -8.06 0.16
CA ASP A 68 1.88 -8.37 1.33
C ASP A 68 3.22 -9.00 0.92
N GLU A 69 3.35 -9.49 -0.32
CA GLU A 69 4.54 -10.17 -0.83
C GLU A 69 5.51 -9.26 -1.61
N VAL A 70 5.07 -8.09 -2.07
CA VAL A 70 5.83 -7.23 -2.99
C VAL A 70 6.33 -5.97 -2.30
N ASP A 71 7.65 -5.79 -2.31
CA ASP A 71 8.30 -4.59 -1.81
C ASP A 71 8.26 -3.48 -2.87
N LEU A 72 7.59 -2.37 -2.57
CA LEU A 72 7.25 -1.31 -3.53
C LEU A 72 7.91 0.03 -3.19
N PRO A 73 8.32 0.83 -4.19
CA PRO A 73 8.76 2.19 -3.93
C PRO A 73 7.61 3.04 -3.38
N ALA A 74 7.92 4.04 -2.55
CA ALA A 74 6.93 4.90 -1.88
C ALA A 74 5.82 5.44 -2.80
N GLN A 75 6.22 5.89 -4.00
CA GLN A 75 5.31 6.47 -4.99
C GLN A 75 4.30 5.44 -5.55
N ALA A 76 4.67 4.16 -5.58
CA ALA A 76 3.78 3.08 -6.01
C ALA A 76 2.77 2.70 -4.91
N LEU A 77 3.11 2.92 -3.64
CA LEU A 77 2.22 2.59 -2.51
C LEU A 77 0.96 3.46 -2.49
N THR A 78 1.06 4.75 -2.79
CA THR A 78 -0.14 5.62 -2.94
C THR A 78 -1.07 5.07 -4.01
N THR A 79 -0.50 4.66 -5.14
CA THR A 79 -1.26 4.11 -6.27
C THR A 79 -1.87 2.75 -5.93
N LEU A 80 -1.14 1.90 -5.20
CA LEU A 80 -1.61 0.62 -4.68
C LEU A 80 -2.79 0.79 -3.72
N ASN A 81 -2.67 1.69 -2.74
CA ASN A 81 -3.75 1.95 -1.78
C ASN A 81 -5.01 2.45 -2.50
N ALA A 82 -4.84 3.40 -3.42
CA ALA A 82 -5.96 3.86 -4.23
C ALA A 82 -6.55 2.71 -5.08
N HIS A 83 -5.72 1.87 -5.70
CA HIS A 83 -6.20 0.70 -6.44
C HIS A 83 -7.03 -0.24 -5.54
N ALA A 84 -6.55 -0.52 -4.33
CA ALA A 84 -7.23 -1.37 -3.35
C ALA A 84 -8.58 -0.77 -2.91
N ASP A 85 -8.65 0.53 -2.64
CA ASP A 85 -9.89 1.24 -2.29
C ASP A 85 -10.93 1.16 -3.42
N TRP A 86 -10.52 1.46 -4.66
CA TRP A 86 -11.42 1.35 -5.82
C TRP A 86 -11.86 -0.09 -6.07
N ALA A 87 -10.97 -1.06 -5.87
CA ALA A 87 -11.31 -2.48 -5.95
C ALA A 87 -12.35 -2.86 -4.87
N LEU A 88 -12.22 -2.36 -3.64
CA LEU A 88 -13.20 -2.58 -2.57
C LEU A 88 -14.57 -1.96 -2.91
N TYR A 89 -14.59 -0.73 -3.42
CA TYR A 89 -15.82 -0.10 -3.91
C TYR A 89 -16.47 -0.90 -5.02
N LEU A 90 -15.68 -1.42 -5.97
CA LEU A 90 -16.16 -2.28 -7.04
C LEU A 90 -16.77 -3.59 -6.49
N VAL A 91 -16.12 -4.25 -5.52
CA VAL A 91 -16.65 -5.48 -4.90
C VAL A 91 -18.00 -5.23 -4.26
N TRP A 92 -18.12 -4.19 -3.43
CA TRP A 92 -19.38 -3.86 -2.76
C TRP A 92 -20.47 -3.46 -3.75
N PHE A 93 -20.14 -2.60 -4.71
CA PHE A 93 -21.08 -2.20 -5.75
C PHE A 93 -21.55 -3.41 -6.57
N ALA A 94 -20.64 -4.21 -7.11
CA ALA A 94 -20.97 -5.34 -7.96
C ALA A 94 -21.78 -6.40 -7.19
N GLY A 95 -21.41 -6.69 -5.94
CA GLY A 95 -22.12 -7.61 -5.07
C GLY A 95 -23.55 -7.15 -4.77
N LEU A 96 -23.74 -5.90 -4.33
CA LEU A 96 -25.06 -5.35 -4.05
C LEU A 96 -25.90 -5.21 -5.31
N TYR A 97 -25.30 -4.75 -6.40
CA TYR A 97 -25.96 -4.61 -7.69
C TYR A 97 -26.44 -5.97 -8.21
N ALA A 98 -25.59 -6.99 -8.23
CA ALA A 98 -25.95 -8.35 -8.63
C ALA A 98 -27.08 -8.90 -7.74
N LEU A 99 -27.02 -8.67 -6.42
CA LEU A 99 -28.09 -9.07 -5.49
C LEU A 99 -29.43 -8.40 -5.84
N VAL A 100 -29.44 -7.08 -6.04
CA VAL A 100 -30.65 -6.34 -6.42
C VAL A 100 -31.22 -6.87 -7.75
N ARG A 101 -30.36 -7.10 -8.75
CA ARG A 101 -30.76 -7.65 -10.06
C ARG A 101 -31.35 -9.06 -9.94
N VAL A 102 -30.72 -9.94 -9.16
CA VAL A 102 -31.23 -11.31 -8.90
C VAL A 102 -32.58 -11.27 -8.20
N VAL A 103 -32.75 -10.41 -7.20
CA VAL A 103 -34.03 -10.23 -6.50
C VAL A 103 -35.10 -9.66 -7.45
N ALA A 104 -34.78 -8.62 -8.22
CA ALA A 104 -35.71 -8.01 -9.16
C ALA A 104 -36.16 -9.00 -10.26
N LEU A 105 -35.25 -9.87 -10.72
CA LEU A 105 -35.55 -10.95 -11.64
C LEU A 105 -36.44 -12.02 -11.00
N ARG A 106 -36.14 -12.43 -9.76
CA ARG A 106 -36.90 -13.47 -9.01
C ARG A 106 -38.35 -13.07 -8.77
N TYR A 107 -38.64 -11.79 -8.62
CA TYR A 107 -40.00 -11.24 -8.45
C TYR A 107 -40.61 -10.70 -9.76
N ASP A 108 -40.02 -11.00 -10.93
CA ASP A 108 -40.46 -10.56 -12.26
C ASP A 108 -40.62 -9.02 -12.41
N ARG A 109 -40.08 -8.22 -11.47
CA ARG A 109 -40.21 -6.74 -11.48
C ARG A 109 -39.44 -6.15 -12.64
N GLU A 110 -38.33 -6.77 -12.98
CA GLU A 110 -37.37 -6.31 -13.99
C GLU A 110 -37.90 -6.48 -15.43
N ARG A 111 -39.06 -7.15 -15.63
CA ARG A 111 -39.78 -7.14 -16.92
C ARG A 111 -40.36 -5.77 -17.27
N ARG A 112 -40.59 -4.93 -16.26
CA ARG A 112 -41.13 -3.57 -16.44
C ARG A 112 -40.00 -2.64 -16.84
N LEU A 113 -40.15 -1.94 -17.97
CA LEU A 113 -39.14 -0.99 -18.46
C LEU A 113 -38.80 0.09 -17.42
N ALA A 114 -39.78 0.54 -16.64
CA ALA A 114 -39.59 1.51 -15.57
C ALA A 114 -38.66 1.03 -14.43
N VAL A 115 -38.41 -0.28 -14.33
CA VAL A 115 -37.48 -0.89 -13.37
C VAL A 115 -36.16 -1.25 -14.06
N HIS A 116 -36.22 -1.87 -15.24
CA HIS A 116 -35.02 -2.29 -15.96
C HIS A 116 -34.15 -1.13 -16.42
N LEU A 117 -34.74 -0.07 -16.99
CA LEU A 117 -33.99 1.07 -17.51
C LEU A 117 -33.12 1.77 -16.45
N PRO A 118 -33.64 2.16 -15.26
CA PRO A 118 -32.79 2.76 -14.23
C PRO A 118 -31.74 1.80 -13.68
N LEU A 119 -32.04 0.49 -13.57
CA LEU A 119 -31.05 -0.50 -13.15
C LEU A 119 -29.93 -0.68 -14.19
N ALA A 120 -30.27 -0.66 -15.49
CA ALA A 120 -29.28 -0.72 -16.57
C ALA A 120 -28.40 0.54 -16.58
N ALA A 121 -28.99 1.72 -16.38
CA ALA A 121 -28.24 2.97 -16.24
C ALA A 121 -27.30 2.94 -15.02
N LEU A 122 -27.76 2.41 -13.89
CA LEU A 122 -26.92 2.21 -12.71
C LEU A 122 -25.76 1.24 -12.99
N GLY A 123 -25.96 0.23 -13.85
CA GLY A 123 -24.90 -0.69 -14.28
C GLY A 123 -23.70 0.01 -14.93
N LEU A 124 -23.90 1.18 -15.57
CA LEU A 124 -22.82 1.99 -16.14
C LEU A 124 -21.88 2.55 -15.06
N VAL A 125 -22.38 2.79 -13.84
CA VAL A 125 -21.54 3.16 -12.70
C VAL A 125 -20.56 2.04 -12.37
N GLY A 126 -20.97 0.78 -12.51
CA GLY A 126 -20.09 -0.37 -12.36
C GLY A 126 -18.93 -0.37 -13.36
N LEU A 127 -19.19 0.00 -14.62
CA LEU A 127 -18.13 0.12 -15.63
C LEU A 127 -17.14 1.25 -15.31
N PHE A 128 -17.64 2.37 -14.76
CA PHE A 128 -16.78 3.44 -14.28
C PHE A 128 -15.88 2.96 -13.13
N LEU A 129 -16.41 2.21 -12.16
CA LEU A 129 -15.62 1.62 -11.08
C LEU A 129 -14.55 0.67 -11.63
N VAL A 130 -14.91 -0.22 -12.57
CA VAL A 130 -13.94 -1.10 -13.25
C VAL A 130 -12.81 -0.30 -13.90
N GLN A 131 -13.14 0.79 -14.60
CA GLN A 131 -12.13 1.64 -15.23
C GLN A 131 -11.20 2.29 -14.19
N GLN A 132 -11.75 2.83 -13.09
CA GLN A 132 -10.95 3.45 -12.03
C GLN A 132 -10.02 2.46 -11.32
N THR A 133 -10.48 1.22 -11.09
CA THR A 133 -9.64 0.14 -10.55
C THR A 133 -8.56 -0.26 -11.56
N ALA A 134 -8.93 -0.48 -12.82
CA ALA A 134 -8.01 -0.93 -13.87
C ALA A 134 -6.94 0.10 -14.22
N GLU A 135 -7.27 1.39 -14.24
CA GLU A 135 -6.33 2.48 -14.52
C GLU A 135 -5.17 2.48 -13.52
N ARG A 136 -5.48 2.41 -12.22
CA ARG A 136 -4.47 2.39 -11.16
C ARG A 136 -3.67 1.09 -11.15
N GLY A 137 -4.32 -0.04 -11.43
CA GLY A 137 -3.63 -1.32 -11.64
C GLY A 137 -2.64 -1.25 -12.80
N GLY A 138 -3.04 -0.61 -13.91
CA GLY A 138 -2.18 -0.33 -15.05
C GLY A 138 -1.01 0.58 -14.68
N GLN A 139 -1.24 1.66 -13.92
CA GLN A 139 -0.19 2.56 -13.46
C GLN A 139 0.87 1.82 -12.62
N MET A 140 0.45 0.94 -11.69
CA MET A 140 1.40 0.10 -10.95
C MET A 140 2.29 -0.74 -11.88
N VAL A 141 1.70 -1.38 -12.89
CA VAL A 141 2.46 -2.26 -13.80
C VAL A 141 3.34 -1.47 -14.76
N TYR A 142 2.80 -0.45 -15.42
CA TYR A 142 3.46 0.23 -16.55
C TYR A 142 4.30 1.44 -16.14
N GLN A 143 3.89 2.19 -15.12
CA GLN A 143 4.62 3.37 -14.64
C GLN A 143 5.63 3.00 -13.55
N TYR A 144 5.23 2.16 -12.59
CA TYR A 144 6.07 1.79 -11.45
C TYR A 144 6.74 0.42 -11.59
N GLY A 145 6.47 -0.33 -12.65
CA GLY A 145 7.17 -1.57 -12.95
C GLY A 145 6.90 -2.72 -11.97
N VAL A 146 5.81 -2.68 -11.20
CA VAL A 146 5.53 -3.63 -10.10
C VAL A 146 5.52 -5.10 -10.55
N ALA A 147 5.08 -5.38 -11.77
CA ALA A 147 5.09 -6.75 -12.32
C ALA A 147 6.43 -7.16 -12.95
N VAL A 148 7.29 -6.19 -13.30
CA VAL A 148 8.60 -6.44 -13.93
C VAL A 148 9.70 -6.56 -12.87
N ALA A 149 9.65 -5.71 -11.84
CA ALA A 149 10.58 -5.75 -10.71
C ALA A 149 10.54 -7.11 -9.97
N ALA A 150 9.34 -7.68 -9.81
CA ALA A 150 9.14 -9.01 -9.24
C ALA A 150 9.70 -10.15 -10.12
N ALA A 151 9.70 -10.00 -11.45
CA ALA A 151 10.27 -10.97 -12.37
C ALA A 151 11.81 -10.87 -12.49
N SER A 152 12.39 -9.72 -12.13
CA SER A 152 13.83 -9.46 -12.14
C SER A 152 14.52 -9.73 -10.80
N GLY A 153 13.90 -10.49 -9.88
CA GLY A 153 14.52 -10.96 -8.64
C GLY A 153 15.70 -11.94 -8.81
N GLY A 154 16.30 -12.01 -10.00
CA GLY A 154 17.54 -12.70 -10.29
C GLY A 154 18.61 -11.69 -10.72
N ASP A 155 19.68 -11.63 -9.94
CA ASP A 155 20.98 -10.99 -10.20
C ASP A 155 21.19 -10.45 -11.63
N HIS A 156 21.25 -9.13 -11.80
CA HIS A 156 22.00 -8.56 -12.92
C HIS A 156 22.75 -7.29 -12.52
N ALA A 157 24.00 -7.51 -12.12
CA ALA A 157 25.09 -6.63 -12.49
C ALA A 157 25.15 -6.49 -14.03
N GLY A 158 25.20 -5.25 -14.51
CA GLY A 158 25.66 -4.91 -15.85
C GLY A 158 24.56 -4.67 -16.90
N MET A 159 24.24 -3.40 -17.12
CA MET A 159 24.09 -2.85 -18.48
C MET A 159 24.27 -1.33 -18.45
N GLU A 160 25.50 -0.91 -18.72
CA GLU A 160 25.80 0.45 -19.18
C GLU A 160 25.22 0.66 -20.58
N GLY A 161 24.63 1.84 -20.80
CA GLY A 161 24.46 2.42 -22.13
C GLY A 161 23.08 2.30 -22.75
N MET A 162 22.19 3.25 -22.45
CA MET A 162 21.37 3.86 -23.49
C MET A 162 20.98 5.29 -23.10
N ASP A 163 21.54 6.24 -23.84
CA ASP A 163 21.20 7.65 -23.86
C ASP A 163 19.69 7.85 -24.08
N ARG A 164 19.02 8.48 -23.11
CA ARG A 164 17.69 9.05 -23.26
C ARG A 164 17.71 10.48 -22.71
N SER A 165 18.06 11.40 -23.59
CA SER A 165 17.70 12.81 -23.47
C SER A 165 16.19 12.97 -23.27
N ALA A 166 15.78 13.30 -22.04
CA ALA A 166 14.45 13.74 -21.64
C ALA A 166 14.58 15.06 -20.84
N PRO A 167 13.58 15.96 -20.90
CA PRO A 167 13.76 17.37 -20.57
C PRO A 167 13.91 17.60 -19.06
N ALA A 168 14.59 18.70 -18.71
CA ALA A 168 14.93 19.10 -17.35
C ALA A 168 13.70 19.11 -16.40
N PRO A 169 13.89 18.71 -15.12
CA PRO A 169 12.82 18.67 -14.15
C PRO A 169 12.34 20.08 -13.81
N PRO A 170 11.06 20.26 -13.41
CA PRO A 170 10.65 21.47 -12.74
C PRO A 170 11.31 21.51 -11.35
N ASP A 171 12.23 22.44 -11.16
CA ASP A 171 12.67 22.89 -9.84
C ASP A 171 11.45 23.44 -9.07
N THR A 172 11.18 22.93 -7.86
CA THR A 172 11.57 23.60 -6.59
C THR A 172 11.04 22.84 -5.36
N SER A 173 11.97 22.42 -4.49
CA SER A 173 11.88 22.18 -3.02
C SER A 173 10.75 21.26 -2.50
N VAL A 174 10.97 20.09 -1.89
CA VAL A 174 11.91 19.76 -0.79
C VAL A 174 12.26 18.26 -0.87
N ALA A 175 13.31 17.91 -1.61
CA ALA A 175 14.08 16.74 -1.25
C ALA A 175 14.93 17.18 -0.05
N ALA A 176 14.42 17.00 1.17
CA ALA A 176 15.24 17.04 2.37
C ALA A 176 16.17 15.82 2.37
N ARG A 177 17.02 15.73 1.35
CA ARG A 177 18.23 14.93 1.42
C ARG A 177 19.05 15.60 2.50
N LEU A 178 19.13 14.96 3.66
CA LEU A 178 20.28 15.15 4.50
C LEU A 178 21.48 14.60 3.71
N ASP A 179 22.03 15.42 2.81
CA ASP A 179 23.30 15.25 2.10
C ASP A 179 24.51 15.25 3.07
N VAL A 180 24.28 15.05 4.37
CA VAL A 180 25.30 15.06 5.42
C VAL A 180 26.03 13.71 5.53
N LEU A 181 25.84 12.76 4.60
CA LEU A 181 26.65 11.53 4.60
C LEU A 181 27.28 11.19 3.23
N ALA A 182 27.32 12.12 2.27
CA ALA A 182 28.34 12.10 1.23
C ALA A 182 29.65 12.65 1.83
N GLY A 183 30.27 11.88 2.74
CA GLY A 183 31.46 12.28 3.48
C GLY A 183 31.46 11.96 4.98
N ALA A 184 30.48 11.19 5.47
CA ALA A 184 30.58 10.67 6.84
C ALA A 184 31.81 9.77 6.98
N PRO A 185 32.46 9.74 8.16
CA PRO A 185 33.35 8.63 8.46
C PRO A 185 32.55 7.33 8.28
N ALA A 186 33.18 6.28 7.76
CA ALA A 186 32.58 4.95 7.57
C ALA A 186 31.95 4.33 8.84
N GLN A 187 32.04 5.02 9.98
CA GLN A 187 31.55 4.63 11.29
C GLN A 187 30.21 5.31 11.70
N GLY A 188 29.67 6.27 10.92
CA GLY A 188 28.41 6.97 11.21
C GLY A 188 28.43 7.92 12.43
N SER A 189 27.29 8.52 12.76
CA SER A 189 27.12 9.40 13.93
C SER A 189 26.71 8.60 15.17
N ALA A 190 27.47 8.68 16.25
CA ALA A 190 27.22 7.92 17.48
C ALA A 190 26.43 8.73 18.52
N PHE A 191 25.36 8.14 19.04
CA PHE A 191 24.56 8.65 20.15
C PHE A 191 24.76 7.75 21.37
N THR A 192 25.15 8.34 22.49
CA THR A 192 25.20 7.63 23.78
C THR A 192 23.90 7.87 24.52
N VAL A 193 23.14 6.81 24.75
CA VAL A 193 21.85 6.84 25.42
C VAL A 193 22.04 6.42 26.87
N THR A 194 21.52 7.22 27.80
CA THR A 194 21.56 6.93 29.23
C THR A 194 20.18 6.49 29.69
N ALA A 195 20.12 5.44 30.50
CA ALA A 195 18.86 4.91 31.02
C ALA A 195 18.04 6.01 31.73
N GLY A 196 16.75 6.09 31.40
CA GLY A 196 15.82 7.07 31.98
C GLY A 196 15.92 8.49 31.38
N GLN A 197 16.68 8.69 30.31
CA GLN A 197 16.77 9.95 29.56
C GLN A 197 16.56 9.67 28.05
N PRO A 198 15.31 9.57 27.59
CA PRO A 198 15.04 9.35 26.16
C PRO A 198 15.55 10.52 25.34
N THR A 199 16.23 10.21 24.24
CA THR A 199 16.78 11.20 23.30
C THR A 199 15.86 11.31 22.10
N LEU A 200 15.42 12.52 21.77
CA LEU A 200 14.62 12.81 20.58
C LEU A 200 15.40 13.76 19.66
N ALA A 201 15.69 13.30 18.44
CA ALA A 201 16.33 14.09 17.40
C ALA A 201 15.38 14.21 16.21
N LEU A 202 15.04 15.44 15.81
CA LEU A 202 14.08 15.72 14.74
C LEU A 202 14.74 16.48 13.59
N LEU A 203 14.34 16.14 12.37
CA LEU A 203 14.58 16.93 11.18
C LEU A 203 13.66 18.17 11.20
N PRO A 204 14.08 19.28 10.58
CA PRO A 204 13.34 20.55 10.63
C PRO A 204 12.03 20.50 9.84
N ASP A 205 11.97 19.70 8.78
CA ASP A 205 10.85 19.71 7.84
C ASP A 205 9.64 18.90 8.35
N THR A 206 8.45 19.34 7.95
CA THR A 206 7.18 18.65 8.21
C THR A 206 6.71 17.92 6.97
N LEU A 207 6.35 16.64 7.12
CA LEU A 207 5.87 15.80 6.04
C LEU A 207 4.49 15.24 6.39
N GLY A 208 3.60 15.16 5.40
CA GLY A 208 2.36 14.36 5.46
C GLY A 208 2.68 12.92 5.08
N ASP A 209 2.12 12.44 3.97
CA ASP A 209 2.47 11.12 3.45
C ASP A 209 3.99 11.00 3.19
N LEU A 210 4.60 9.94 3.71
CA LEU A 210 6.06 9.81 3.75
C LEU A 210 6.56 8.36 3.77
N GLU A 211 7.80 8.21 3.31
CA GLU A 211 8.70 7.11 3.63
C GLU A 211 9.83 7.65 4.53
N VAL A 212 10.13 6.95 5.63
CA VAL A 212 11.34 7.19 6.44
C VAL A 212 12.12 5.90 6.57
N ARG A 213 13.43 5.97 6.36
CA ARG A 213 14.34 4.83 6.50
C ARG A 213 15.58 5.20 7.29
N ALA A 214 16.07 4.28 8.11
CA ALA A 214 17.35 4.41 8.78
C ALA A 214 18.13 3.10 8.80
N THR A 215 19.45 3.21 8.74
CA THR A 215 20.38 2.11 8.99
C THR A 215 21.10 2.40 10.30
N LEU A 216 20.91 1.51 11.28
CA LEU A 216 21.37 1.67 12.66
C LEU A 216 22.31 0.53 13.04
N ASP A 217 23.47 0.82 13.62
CA ASP A 217 24.25 -0.14 14.39
C ASP A 217 23.79 -0.09 15.85
N LEU A 218 23.16 -1.18 16.28
CA LEU A 218 22.59 -1.38 17.62
C LEU A 218 23.37 -2.39 18.45
N SER A 219 24.55 -2.83 18.00
CA SER A 219 25.35 -3.88 18.66
C SER A 219 25.70 -3.53 20.12
N GLY A 220 25.88 -2.25 20.42
CA GLY A 220 26.16 -1.71 21.75
C GLY A 220 24.95 -1.13 22.48
N PHE A 221 23.72 -1.38 22.03
CA PHE A 221 22.50 -0.76 22.57
C PHE A 221 21.50 -1.80 23.08
N THR A 222 20.79 -1.45 24.15
CA THR A 222 19.65 -2.20 24.68
C THR A 222 18.55 -1.22 25.04
N GLY A 223 17.33 -1.46 24.54
CA GLY A 223 16.19 -0.54 24.65
C GLY A 223 15.46 -0.41 23.32
N THR A 224 14.78 0.72 23.14
CA THR A 224 13.96 1.02 21.97
C THR A 224 14.61 2.09 21.11
N ALA A 225 14.78 1.79 19.82
CA ALA A 225 15.14 2.76 18.80
C ALA A 225 13.95 2.94 17.85
N ALA A 226 13.38 4.14 17.77
CA ALA A 226 12.17 4.39 17.01
C ALA A 226 12.37 5.48 15.95
N LEU A 227 11.95 5.17 14.72
CA LEU A 227 11.64 6.19 13.72
C LEU A 227 10.34 6.85 14.15
N VAL A 228 10.39 8.12 14.50
CA VAL A 228 9.20 8.90 14.82
C VAL A 228 8.85 9.78 13.64
N HIS A 229 7.56 9.88 13.32
CA HIS A 229 7.07 10.65 12.19
C HIS A 229 5.74 11.31 12.53
N HIS A 230 5.32 12.28 11.71
CA HIS A 230 4.15 13.11 11.99
C HIS A 230 4.20 13.76 13.40
N VAL A 231 5.41 14.05 13.91
CA VAL A 231 5.62 14.56 15.26
C VAL A 231 5.08 15.97 15.37
N GLN A 232 4.03 16.14 16.18
CA GLN A 232 3.45 17.44 16.54
C GLN A 232 4.18 18.00 17.77
N ASP A 233 4.30 17.19 18.81
CA ASP A 233 4.98 17.50 20.06
C ASP A 233 5.50 16.22 20.74
N ALA A 234 6.02 16.34 21.96
CA ALA A 234 6.60 15.22 22.71
C ALA A 234 5.55 14.19 23.19
N GLN A 235 4.25 14.46 23.01
CA GLN A 235 3.12 13.66 23.47
C GLN A 235 2.20 13.22 22.32
N THR A 236 2.47 13.67 21.10
CA THR A 236 1.65 13.39 19.92
C THR A 236 2.52 13.13 18.69
N TYR A 237 2.66 11.86 18.31
CA TYR A 237 3.46 11.42 17.16
C TYR A 237 3.17 9.96 16.79
N ASP A 238 3.48 9.58 15.56
CA ASP A 238 3.48 8.19 15.11
C ASP A 238 4.90 7.62 15.13
N PHE A 239 5.00 6.30 15.23
CA PHE A 239 6.30 5.63 15.33
C PHE A 239 6.34 4.26 14.65
N LEU A 240 7.56 3.92 14.21
CA LEU A 240 8.02 2.55 14.00
C LEU A 240 9.21 2.29 14.94
N ALA A 241 8.98 1.50 15.98
CA ALA A 241 9.89 1.24 17.08
C ALA A 241 10.51 -0.16 16.98
N LEU A 242 11.83 -0.24 17.10
CA LEU A 242 12.57 -1.49 17.21
C LEU A 242 13.02 -1.69 18.66
N ASP A 243 12.40 -2.62 19.36
CA ASP A 243 12.77 -3.02 20.71
C ASP A 243 13.88 -4.08 20.67
N ARG A 244 15.04 -3.70 21.19
CA ARG A 244 16.24 -4.52 21.25
C ARG A 244 16.47 -5.04 22.68
N PRO A 245 16.16 -6.32 22.98
CA PRO A 245 16.56 -6.92 24.24
C PRO A 245 18.08 -7.14 24.27
N ALA A 246 18.62 -7.48 25.46
CA ALA A 246 20.05 -7.77 25.61
C ALA A 246 20.50 -9.01 24.81
N SER A 247 19.58 -9.93 24.53
CA SER A 247 19.79 -11.14 23.73
C SER A 247 18.46 -11.64 23.16
N GLY A 248 18.51 -12.34 22.04
CA GLY A 248 17.34 -12.87 21.34
C GLY A 248 16.81 -11.93 20.26
N ASP A 249 15.63 -12.27 19.76
CA ASP A 249 14.94 -11.58 18.67
C ASP A 249 14.57 -10.15 19.05
N VAL A 250 14.47 -9.30 18.04
CA VAL A 250 13.97 -7.93 18.17
C VAL A 250 12.48 -7.89 17.87
N THR A 251 11.78 -6.94 18.47
CA THR A 251 10.37 -6.69 18.18
C THR A 251 10.25 -5.37 17.42
N LEU A 252 9.68 -5.39 16.22
CA LEU A 252 9.27 -4.20 15.50
C LEU A 252 7.81 -3.89 15.85
N ARG A 253 7.54 -2.68 16.31
CA ARG A 253 6.20 -2.20 16.66
C ARG A 253 5.88 -0.94 15.89
N GLN A 254 4.70 -0.90 15.28
CA GLN A 254 4.18 0.30 14.64
C GLN A 254 2.99 0.82 15.43
N GLY A 255 2.97 2.12 15.69
CA GLY A 255 1.97 2.69 16.59
C GLY A 255 1.91 4.21 16.60
N ARG A 256 1.11 4.71 17.54
CA ARG A 256 0.83 6.13 17.75
C ARG A 256 0.91 6.48 19.22
N VAL A 257 1.39 7.68 19.53
CA VAL A 257 1.28 8.33 20.83
C VAL A 257 0.32 9.50 20.70
N GLU A 258 -0.71 9.55 21.54
CA GLU A 258 -1.70 10.64 21.59
C GLU A 258 -1.90 11.10 23.03
N GLY A 259 -1.66 12.39 23.31
CA GLY A 259 -1.76 12.92 24.68
C GLY A 259 -0.78 12.27 25.67
N GLY A 260 0.29 11.63 25.17
CA GLY A 260 1.27 10.89 25.96
C GLY A 260 0.96 9.40 26.10
N ASP A 261 -0.22 8.95 25.69
CA ASP A 261 -0.61 7.55 25.75
C ASP A 261 -0.15 6.81 24.48
N GLU A 262 0.70 5.80 24.65
CA GLU A 262 1.23 4.98 23.56
C GLU A 262 0.27 3.82 23.24
N THR A 263 -0.09 3.69 21.96
CA THR A 263 -0.87 2.58 21.42
C THR A 263 -0.08 1.90 20.30
N THR A 264 0.18 0.60 20.46
CA THR A 264 0.74 -0.24 19.37
C THR A 264 -0.40 -0.73 18.48
N LEU A 265 -0.31 -0.44 17.19
CA LEU A 265 -1.30 -0.82 16.18
C LEU A 265 -1.00 -2.21 15.59
N ASP A 266 0.27 -2.51 15.40
CA ASP A 266 0.74 -3.82 14.92
C ASP A 266 2.18 -4.09 15.36
N SER A 267 2.58 -5.36 15.39
CA SER A 267 3.92 -5.77 15.81
C SER A 267 4.37 -7.11 15.23
N GLY A 268 5.66 -7.24 14.96
CA GLY A 268 6.29 -8.49 14.53
C GLY A 268 7.66 -8.71 15.21
N THR A 269 8.15 -9.94 15.19
CA THR A 269 9.45 -10.31 15.76
C THR A 269 10.34 -10.94 14.70
N ALA A 270 11.63 -10.60 14.71
CA ALA A 270 12.61 -11.18 13.82
C ALA A 270 14.00 -11.27 14.49
N ALA A 271 14.85 -12.14 13.96
CA ALA A 271 16.26 -12.11 14.31
C ALA A 271 16.91 -10.85 13.72
N LEU A 272 17.90 -10.27 14.42
CA LEU A 272 18.68 -9.14 13.93
C LEU A 272 20.17 -9.49 13.92
N ASP A 273 20.69 -9.70 12.71
CA ASP A 273 22.11 -9.91 12.47
C ASP A 273 22.75 -8.65 11.86
N GLY A 274 23.72 -8.06 12.55
CA GLY A 274 24.42 -6.87 12.06
C GLY A 274 23.62 -5.57 12.24
N THR A 275 23.64 -4.72 11.21
CA THR A 275 22.98 -3.40 11.23
C THR A 275 21.48 -3.53 10.98
N ALA A 276 20.67 -2.82 11.76
CA ALA A 276 19.23 -2.74 11.56
C ALA A 276 18.89 -1.74 10.46
N GLU A 277 18.39 -2.23 9.33
CA GLU A 277 17.75 -1.39 8.31
C GLU A 277 16.25 -1.34 8.58
N VAL A 278 15.78 -0.20 9.11
CA VAL A 278 14.38 0.01 9.50
C VAL A 278 13.75 0.99 8.51
N LYS A 279 12.58 0.65 7.98
CA LYS A 279 11.85 1.48 6.99
C LYS A 279 10.37 1.55 7.37
N ALA A 280 9.83 2.76 7.49
CA ALA A 280 8.43 3.02 7.77
C ALA A 280 7.77 3.77 6.60
N TYR A 281 6.59 3.32 6.22
CA TYR A 281 5.67 4.05 5.34
C TYR A 281 4.45 4.49 6.14
N ALA A 282 4.04 5.73 5.92
CA ALA A 282 2.78 6.28 6.39
C ALA A 282 2.16 7.04 5.21
N VAL A 283 1.16 6.44 4.56
CA VAL A 283 0.49 6.98 3.37
C VAL A 283 -1.02 6.87 3.56
N GLY A 284 -1.68 8.01 3.77
CA GLY A 284 -3.09 8.06 4.13
C GLY A 284 -3.37 7.21 5.37
N THR A 285 -4.23 6.20 5.23
CA THR A 285 -4.62 5.30 6.33
C THR A 285 -3.78 4.03 6.44
N HIS A 286 -2.79 3.85 5.55
CA HIS A 286 -2.00 2.63 5.45
C HIS A 286 -0.59 2.87 5.97
N PHE A 287 -0.20 2.02 6.91
CA PHE A 287 1.09 2.07 7.56
C PHE A 287 1.82 0.75 7.29
N ARG A 288 3.12 0.82 7.00
CA ARG A 288 3.95 -0.39 6.82
C ARG A 288 5.28 -0.23 7.52
N GLY A 289 5.79 -1.30 8.13
CA GLY A 289 7.07 -1.31 8.82
C GLY A 289 7.91 -2.50 8.39
N TYR A 290 9.16 -2.22 8.08
CA TYR A 290 10.12 -3.19 7.55
C TYR A 290 11.38 -3.23 8.40
N LEU A 291 11.96 -4.42 8.51
CA LEU A 291 13.28 -4.66 9.08
C LEU A 291 14.09 -5.53 8.12
N GLY A 292 15.24 -5.06 7.65
CA GLY A 292 16.12 -5.84 6.76
C GLY A 292 15.46 -6.21 5.42
N GLY A 293 14.52 -5.39 4.94
CA GLY A 293 13.73 -5.66 3.73
C GLY A 293 12.48 -6.52 3.95
N GLU A 294 12.33 -7.16 5.10
CA GLU A 294 11.12 -7.94 5.43
C GLU A 294 10.04 -7.03 6.04
N GLN A 295 8.81 -7.11 5.54
CA GLN A 295 7.67 -6.41 6.13
C GLN A 295 7.21 -7.15 7.39
N LEU A 296 7.27 -6.49 8.55
CA LEU A 296 6.85 -7.08 9.82
C LEU A 296 5.58 -6.46 10.39
N THR A 297 5.17 -5.29 9.90
CA THR A 297 3.93 -4.62 10.33
C THR A 297 3.16 -4.03 9.15
N HIS A 298 1.82 -4.10 9.22
CA HIS A 298 0.89 -3.51 8.26
C HIS A 298 -0.42 -3.02 8.95
N PRO A 299 -0.37 -2.04 9.88
CA PRO A 299 -1.59 -1.53 10.48
C PRO A 299 -2.36 -0.59 9.54
N HIS A 300 -3.66 -0.45 9.84
CA HIS A 300 -4.51 0.61 9.30
C HIS A 300 -4.97 1.53 10.44
N ALA A 301 -4.82 2.83 10.26
CA ALA A 301 -5.24 3.85 11.22
C ALA A 301 -5.58 5.17 10.50
N ASP A 302 -6.16 6.14 11.21
CA ASP A 302 -6.42 7.45 10.63
C ASP A 302 -5.12 8.18 10.28
N ALA A 303 -5.12 8.87 9.13
CA ALA A 303 -3.97 9.66 8.69
C ALA A 303 -3.63 10.75 9.72
N ALA A 304 -2.35 10.86 10.09
CA ALA A 304 -1.90 11.92 10.98
C ALA A 304 -1.72 13.24 10.22
N PRO A 305 -1.91 14.41 10.87
CA PRO A 305 -1.58 15.69 10.27
C PRO A 305 -0.06 15.78 9.98
N PRO A 306 0.36 16.51 8.93
CA PRO A 306 1.77 16.66 8.61
C PRO A 306 2.59 17.08 9.83
N GLY A 307 3.76 16.46 10.03
CA GLY A 307 4.59 16.70 11.21
C GLY A 307 6.05 16.34 10.98
N ARG A 308 6.87 16.60 11.98
CA ARG A 308 8.32 16.37 11.87
C ARG A 308 8.65 14.89 11.90
N VAL A 309 9.83 14.55 11.38
CA VAL A 309 10.34 13.17 11.34
C VAL A 309 11.69 13.12 12.03
N GLY A 310 12.02 11.99 12.65
CA GLY A 310 13.31 11.82 13.30
C GLY A 310 13.49 10.49 14.00
N LEU A 311 14.36 10.49 15.01
CA LEU A 311 14.73 9.32 15.78
C LEU A 311 14.48 9.57 17.27
N ARG A 312 13.79 8.64 17.93
CA ARG A 312 13.65 8.57 19.39
C ARG A 312 14.42 7.35 19.89
N LEU A 313 15.33 7.56 20.84
CA LEU A 313 16.12 6.51 21.47
C LEU A 313 15.82 6.46 22.96
N ASP A 314 15.42 5.30 23.47
CA ASP A 314 15.09 5.10 24.87
C ASP A 314 15.73 3.80 25.37
N GLY A 315 16.68 3.89 26.29
CA GLY A 315 17.44 2.72 26.72
C GLY A 315 18.83 3.08 27.22
N ARG A 316 19.79 2.19 26.97
CA ARG A 316 21.19 2.36 27.38
C ARG A 316 22.16 1.86 26.35
N GLY A 317 23.32 2.51 26.28
CA GLY A 317 24.43 2.11 25.43
C GLY A 317 24.63 3.07 24.27
N THR A 318 25.22 2.58 23.17
CA THR A 318 25.56 3.41 22.01
C THR A 318 24.81 2.94 20.78
N VAL A 319 24.12 3.87 20.12
CA VAL A 319 23.52 3.69 18.79
C VAL A 319 24.36 4.45 17.79
N ARG A 320 24.74 3.84 16.66
CA ARG A 320 25.32 4.58 15.53
C ARG A 320 24.31 4.67 14.41
N VAL A 321 24.03 5.89 13.98
CA VAL A 321 23.19 6.16 12.81
C VAL A 321 24.11 6.18 11.59
N LEU A 322 24.01 5.15 10.77
CA LEU A 322 24.79 4.98 9.55
C LEU A 322 24.12 5.68 8.36
N ALA A 323 22.78 5.72 8.35
CA ALA A 323 21.98 6.46 7.39
C ALA A 323 20.62 6.82 8.01
N LEU A 324 20.06 7.97 7.62
CA LEU A 324 18.68 8.37 7.87
C LEU A 324 18.21 9.16 6.65
N ALA A 325 17.10 8.77 6.05
CA ALA A 325 16.51 9.47 4.92
C ALA A 325 14.99 9.52 5.05
N THR A 326 14.42 10.63 4.60
CA THR A 326 12.98 10.84 4.52
C THR A 326 12.63 11.22 3.08
N THR A 327 11.52 10.70 2.58
CA THR A 327 11.02 10.99 1.24
C THR A 327 9.54 11.34 1.35
N PRO A 328 9.10 12.54 0.94
CA PRO A 328 7.68 12.82 0.82
C PRO A 328 7.04 11.90 -0.23
N VAL A 329 5.80 11.50 0.02
CA VAL A 329 4.99 10.74 -0.91
C VAL A 329 3.83 11.65 -1.33
N GLU A 330 3.68 11.86 -2.62
CA GLU A 330 2.58 12.66 -3.21
C GLU A 330 1.41 11.77 -3.64
#